data_AF-A0A3N5YDG3-F1
#
_entry.id   AF-A0A3N5YDG3-F1
#
_cell.length_a   1.000
_cell.length_b   1.000
_cell.length_c   1.000
_cell.angle_alpha   90.00
_cell.angle_beta   90.00
_cell.angle_gamma   90.00
#
_symmetry.space_group_name_H-M   'P 1'
#
loop_
_entity.id
_entity.type
_entity.pdbx_description
1 polymer ?
#
loop_
_entity_poly.entity_id
_entity_poly.type
_entity_poly.pdbx_seq_one_letter_code
_entity_poly.pdbx_strand_id
1 'polypeptide(L)'
;MAEQKNIQQEAEHKHDHAEAHFREKHLMLDPLPRGQMNDMVMESMTGKPSWKFWLAVLVLGGTVAYCLVYSWAVLIAEGLGLAGVNRPSYWGIFLVNTVFWIGISHAGTFISAILRVFKAEFRRPFTRAAELMTTFGLVQAGMSIFMHMGRVWLSYWLMPYPNQRMLWPNFHSPLSWDLLAITTYLLSSTMYLFLPLIPDMAMARDRSTGWRKVVYKTLALGFRGTEGEWTHLRTAMNIFAFAIIPVMFSVHTIVSWDFAAATRPGWNSTIFGPYFVVGALHSGMGAAVVVLAVIRGNMKHMKYFIRAEHFDAIGKLMLIISMTWAYFFFNDYMVQWYGGDKWTKMLLHYHEAGPLGW
;
A
#
# COMPACT_ATOMS: atom_id res chain seq x y z
N MET A 1 -7.39 -50.52 36.47
CA MET A 1 -7.22 -49.09 36.86
C MET A 1 -6.20 -48.35 35.99
N ALA A 2 -5.03 -48.92 35.68
CA ALA A 2 -4.05 -48.29 34.78
C ALA A 2 -4.52 -48.23 33.31
N GLU A 3 -5.20 -49.27 32.83
CA GLU A 3 -5.68 -49.36 31.44
C GLU A 3 -6.81 -48.36 31.12
N GLN A 4 -7.74 -48.15 32.05
CA GLN A 4 -8.78 -47.11 31.94
C GLN A 4 -8.21 -45.69 31.90
N LYS A 5 -7.14 -45.41 32.66
CA LYS A 5 -6.45 -44.10 32.60
C LYS A 5 -5.78 -43.88 31.24
N ASN A 6 -5.22 -44.92 30.63
CA ASN A 6 -4.54 -44.83 29.34
C ASN A 6 -5.52 -44.60 28.19
N ILE A 7 -6.69 -45.26 28.22
CA ILE A 7 -7.77 -45.07 27.25
C ILE A 7 -8.35 -43.64 27.36
N GLN A 8 -8.47 -43.12 28.58
CA GLN A 8 -8.99 -41.78 28.83
C GLN A 8 -7.99 -40.69 28.38
N GLN A 9 -6.69 -40.90 28.60
CA GLN A 9 -5.63 -40.03 28.07
C GLN A 9 -5.54 -40.08 26.53
N GLU A 10 -5.69 -41.24 25.91
CA GLU A 10 -5.74 -41.35 24.44
C GLU A 10 -6.99 -40.67 23.85
N ALA A 11 -8.14 -40.75 24.53
CA ALA A 11 -9.37 -40.10 24.11
C ALA A 11 -9.28 -38.58 24.24
N GLU A 12 -8.73 -38.06 25.36
CA GLU A 12 -8.44 -36.63 25.55
C GLU A 12 -7.44 -36.13 24.50
N HIS A 13 -6.35 -36.86 24.26
CA HIS A 13 -5.34 -36.49 23.27
C HIS A 13 -5.91 -36.48 21.83
N LYS A 14 -6.77 -37.45 21.48
CA LYS A 14 -7.47 -37.47 20.17
C LYS A 14 -8.48 -36.35 20.05
N HIS A 15 -9.19 -36.00 21.13
CA HIS A 15 -10.14 -34.89 21.15
C HIS A 15 -9.43 -33.54 21.00
N ASP A 16 -8.32 -33.33 21.73
CA ASP A 16 -7.49 -32.13 21.63
C ASP A 16 -6.87 -31.98 20.23
N HIS A 17 -6.40 -33.08 19.63
CA HIS A 17 -5.89 -33.04 18.25
C HIS A 17 -6.98 -32.77 17.22
N ALA A 18 -8.19 -33.31 17.41
CA ALA A 18 -9.32 -33.06 16.53
C ALA A 18 -9.78 -31.60 16.64
N GLU A 19 -9.95 -31.07 17.86
CA GLU A 19 -10.28 -29.66 18.10
C GLU A 19 -9.19 -28.72 17.57
N ALA A 20 -7.91 -29.04 17.78
CA ALA A 20 -6.80 -28.26 17.24
C ALA A 20 -6.84 -28.21 15.71
N HIS A 21 -7.11 -29.33 15.04
CA HIS A 21 -7.23 -29.40 13.59
C HIS A 21 -8.51 -28.70 13.06
N PHE A 22 -9.62 -28.75 13.79
CA PHE A 22 -10.83 -27.99 13.47
C PHE A 22 -10.64 -26.48 13.62
N ARG A 23 -9.99 -26.05 14.71
CA ARG A 23 -9.52 -24.67 14.92
C ARG A 23 -8.60 -24.22 13.81
N GLU A 24 -7.69 -25.08 13.37
CA GLU A 24 -6.74 -24.76 12.30
C GLU A 24 -7.43 -24.46 10.96
N LYS A 25 -8.53 -25.16 10.66
CA LYS A 25 -9.35 -24.97 9.44
C LYS A 25 -10.40 -23.86 9.52
N HIS A 26 -10.87 -23.47 10.70
CA HIS A 26 -12.01 -22.55 10.84
C HIS A 26 -11.85 -21.51 11.94
N LEU A 27 -10.64 -20.97 12.18
CA LEU A 27 -10.38 -20.15 13.36
C LEU A 27 -11.18 -18.83 13.46
N MET A 28 -11.84 -18.37 12.39
CA MET A 28 -12.87 -17.31 12.49
C MET A 28 -14.13 -17.75 13.27
N LEU A 29 -14.28 -19.05 13.54
CA LEU A 29 -15.34 -19.66 14.35
C LEU A 29 -14.92 -19.94 15.80
N ASP A 30 -13.62 -20.05 16.12
CA ASP A 30 -13.14 -20.29 17.49
C ASP A 30 -11.77 -19.61 17.79
N PRO A 31 -11.78 -18.30 18.11
CA PRO A 31 -10.57 -17.53 18.39
C PRO A 31 -10.03 -17.80 19.80
N LEU A 32 -8.69 -17.79 19.95
CA LEU A 32 -8.05 -17.72 21.27
C LEU A 32 -8.59 -16.55 22.10
N PRO A 33 -8.57 -16.65 23.44
CA PRO A 33 -8.98 -15.55 24.31
C PRO A 33 -8.30 -14.23 23.93
N ARG A 34 -9.08 -13.13 23.90
CA ARG A 34 -8.59 -11.81 23.46
C ARG A 34 -7.34 -11.35 24.19
N GLY A 35 -7.22 -11.65 25.48
CA GLY A 35 -6.02 -11.34 26.27
C GLY A 35 -4.76 -12.00 25.69
N GLN A 36 -4.83 -13.30 25.39
CA GLN A 36 -3.70 -14.03 24.79
C GLN A 36 -3.35 -13.51 23.40
N MET A 37 -4.34 -13.22 22.56
CA MET A 37 -4.07 -12.65 21.23
C MET A 37 -3.39 -11.29 21.32
N ASN A 38 -3.84 -10.43 22.25
CA ASN A 38 -3.22 -9.13 22.49
C ASN A 38 -1.78 -9.29 22.98
N ASP A 39 -1.52 -10.23 23.89
CA ASP A 39 -0.17 -10.48 24.40
C ASP A 39 0.76 -11.02 23.30
N MET A 40 0.27 -11.89 22.40
CA MET A 40 1.03 -12.37 21.23
C MET A 40 1.45 -11.22 20.30
N VAL A 41 0.56 -10.26 20.04
CA VAL A 41 0.89 -9.08 19.22
C VAL A 41 1.85 -8.16 19.98
N MET A 42 1.63 -7.94 21.28
CA MET A 42 2.47 -7.08 22.11
C MET A 42 3.88 -7.63 22.31
N GLU A 43 4.08 -8.95 22.35
CA GLU A 43 5.40 -9.58 22.42
C GLU A 43 6.28 -9.16 21.24
N SER A 44 5.70 -8.96 20.06
CA SER A 44 6.45 -8.46 18.90
C SER A 44 7.01 -7.05 19.11
N MET A 45 6.39 -6.23 19.96
CA MET A 45 6.80 -4.85 20.25
C MET A 45 7.72 -4.75 21.48
N THR A 46 7.58 -5.67 22.44
CA THR A 46 8.33 -5.66 23.71
C THR A 46 9.51 -6.62 23.71
N GLY A 47 9.51 -7.61 22.82
CA GLY A 47 10.59 -8.58 22.66
C GLY A 47 11.91 -7.92 22.28
N LYS A 48 13.03 -8.51 22.74
CA LYS A 48 14.35 -8.05 22.34
C LYS A 48 14.54 -8.33 20.83
N PRO A 49 14.84 -7.30 20.01
CA PRO A 49 15.08 -7.52 18.59
C PRO A 49 16.29 -8.42 18.37
N SER A 50 16.20 -9.30 17.37
CA SER A 50 17.31 -10.15 16.93
C SER A 50 18.44 -9.31 16.30
N TRP A 51 19.67 -9.80 16.33
CA TRP A 51 20.79 -9.14 15.65
C TRP A 51 20.54 -8.99 14.14
N LYS A 52 19.81 -9.94 13.53
CA LYS A 52 19.39 -9.87 12.12
C LYS A 52 18.49 -8.67 11.84
N PHE A 53 17.63 -8.30 12.79
CA PHE A 53 16.78 -7.11 12.67
C PHE A 53 17.63 -5.85 12.66
N TRP A 54 18.60 -5.72 13.57
CA TRP A 54 19.50 -4.57 13.58
C TRP A 54 20.39 -4.49 12.34
N LEU A 55 20.85 -5.63 11.82
CA LEU A 55 21.56 -5.67 10.53
C LEU A 55 20.66 -5.16 9.40
N ALA A 56 19.41 -5.63 9.33
CA ALA A 56 18.46 -5.15 8.32
C ALA A 56 18.17 -3.65 8.46
N VAL A 57 17.99 -3.15 9.68
CA VAL A 57 17.82 -1.71 9.96
C VAL A 57 19.04 -0.91 9.52
N LEU A 58 20.25 -1.39 9.81
CA LEU A 58 21.49 -0.71 9.43
C LEU A 58 21.66 -0.69 7.91
N VAL A 59 21.45 -1.83 7.24
CA VAL A 59 21.60 -1.92 5.78
C VAL A 59 20.53 -1.10 5.07
N LEU A 60 19.25 -1.28 5.40
CA LEU A 60 18.16 -0.55 4.76
C LEU A 60 18.21 0.94 5.10
N GLY A 61 18.47 1.29 6.36
CA GLY A 61 18.62 2.67 6.81
C GLY A 61 19.83 3.36 6.17
N GLY A 62 20.95 2.65 6.04
CA GLY A 62 22.15 3.12 5.35
C GLY A 62 21.89 3.35 3.86
N THR A 63 21.20 2.43 3.19
CA THR A 63 20.78 2.59 1.79
C THR A 63 19.86 3.79 1.62
N VAL A 64 18.86 3.96 2.50
CA VAL A 64 17.97 5.13 2.47
C VAL A 64 18.76 6.41 2.68
N ALA A 65 19.68 6.46 3.66
CA ALA A 65 20.51 7.65 3.90
C ALA A 65 21.40 7.96 2.68
N TYR A 66 22.02 6.95 2.08
CA TYR A 66 22.87 7.12 0.90
C TYR A 66 22.07 7.59 -0.33
N CYS A 67 20.94 6.95 -0.63
CA CYS A 67 20.12 7.31 -1.78
C CYS A 67 19.43 8.67 -1.59
N LEU A 68 18.79 8.86 -0.43
CA LEU A 68 17.95 10.03 -0.19
C LEU A 68 18.74 11.28 0.19
N VAL A 69 19.86 11.15 0.91
CA VAL A 69 20.64 12.32 1.32
C VAL A 69 21.76 12.57 0.33
N TYR A 70 22.66 11.60 0.13
CA TYR A 70 23.85 11.82 -0.69
C TYR A 70 23.51 11.87 -2.19
N SER A 71 22.89 10.82 -2.73
CA SER A 71 22.64 10.73 -4.18
C SER A 71 21.68 11.83 -4.65
N TRP A 72 20.65 12.14 -3.86
CA TRP A 72 19.75 13.24 -4.18
C TRP A 72 20.43 14.61 -4.07
N ALA A 73 21.29 14.85 -3.08
CA ALA A 73 22.04 16.10 -2.99
C ALA A 73 22.96 16.30 -4.20
N VAL A 74 23.60 15.23 -4.70
CA VAL A 74 24.39 15.26 -5.94
C VAL A 74 23.51 15.63 -7.13
N LEU A 75 22.31 15.04 -7.27
CA LEU A 75 21.37 15.39 -8.34
C LEU A 75 20.91 16.86 -8.27
N ILE A 76 20.74 17.40 -7.07
CA ILE A 76 20.39 18.81 -6.86
C ILE A 76 21.55 19.73 -7.26
N ALA A 77 22.80 19.33 -6.97
CA ALA A 77 23.99 20.14 -7.23
C ALA A 77 24.46 20.10 -8.69
N GLU A 78 24.49 18.91 -9.30
CA GLU A 78 25.04 18.68 -10.63
C GLU A 78 23.97 18.55 -11.73
N GLY A 79 22.71 18.30 -11.33
CA GLY A 79 21.57 18.22 -12.21
C GLY A 79 21.12 16.79 -12.56
N LEU A 80 19.91 16.70 -13.12
CA LEU A 80 19.23 15.43 -13.38
C LEU A 80 19.81 14.59 -14.52
N GLY A 81 20.69 15.17 -15.34
CA GLY A 81 21.35 14.44 -16.44
C GLY A 81 22.15 13.22 -15.95
N LEU A 82 22.68 13.29 -14.71
CA LEU A 82 23.37 12.17 -14.06
C LEU A 82 22.47 10.94 -13.86
N ALA A 83 21.16 11.14 -13.71
CA ALA A 83 20.21 10.05 -13.57
C ALA A 83 19.85 9.39 -14.92
N GLY A 84 20.55 9.74 -16.01
CA GLY A 84 20.28 9.21 -17.35
C GLY A 84 19.03 9.80 -18.02
N VAL A 85 18.41 10.80 -17.39
CA VAL A 85 17.27 11.54 -17.96
C VAL A 85 17.80 12.49 -19.03
N ASN A 86 17.53 12.17 -20.29
CA ASN A 86 18.10 12.85 -21.45
C ASN A 86 17.03 13.12 -22.49
N ARG A 87 17.28 14.05 -23.43
CA ARG A 87 16.39 14.21 -24.58
C ARG A 87 16.48 12.96 -25.47
N PRO A 88 15.37 12.34 -25.89
CA PRO A 88 13.96 12.76 -25.74
C PRO A 88 13.20 12.16 -24.54
N SER A 89 13.81 11.31 -23.71
CA SER A 89 13.20 10.68 -22.54
C SER A 89 13.38 11.49 -21.25
N TYR A 90 12.43 12.39 -20.96
CA TYR A 90 12.52 13.35 -19.86
C TYR A 90 12.09 12.82 -18.49
N TRP A 91 11.36 11.71 -18.44
CA TRP A 91 10.76 11.22 -17.19
C TRP A 91 11.57 10.06 -16.59
N GLY A 92 12.09 9.18 -17.45
CA GLY A 92 12.96 8.08 -17.06
C GLY A 92 12.42 7.27 -15.89
N ILE A 93 13.33 6.87 -15.00
CA ILE A 93 13.00 6.00 -13.86
C ILE A 93 12.17 6.69 -12.77
N PHE A 94 12.25 8.03 -12.65
CA PHE A 94 11.58 8.73 -11.56
C PHE A 94 10.06 8.64 -11.69
N LEU A 95 9.51 8.93 -12.87
CA LEU A 95 8.06 8.86 -13.05
C LEU A 95 7.56 7.42 -13.09
N VAL A 96 8.34 6.48 -13.65
CA VAL A 96 8.03 5.05 -13.57
C VAL A 96 7.89 4.60 -12.10
N ASN A 97 8.83 5.00 -11.25
CA ASN A 97 8.77 4.73 -9.82
C ASN A 97 7.59 5.44 -9.15
N THR A 98 7.30 6.69 -9.50
CA THR A 98 6.12 7.40 -8.97
C THR A 98 4.84 6.62 -9.25
N VAL A 99 4.58 6.26 -10.52
CA VAL A 99 3.39 5.50 -10.91
C VAL A 99 3.35 4.15 -10.19
N PHE A 100 4.49 3.45 -10.13
CA PHE A 100 4.60 2.15 -9.47
C PHE A 100 4.28 2.23 -7.96
N TRP A 101 4.86 3.19 -7.25
CA TRP A 101 4.65 3.33 -5.80
C TRP A 101 3.26 3.85 -5.44
N ILE A 102 2.68 4.74 -6.26
CA ILE A 102 1.26 5.09 -6.15
C ILE A 102 0.41 3.83 -6.40
N GLY A 103 0.74 3.04 -7.42
CA GLY A 103 0.07 1.77 -7.74
C GLY A 103 0.05 0.81 -6.55
N ILE A 104 1.21 0.52 -5.96
CA ILE A 104 1.33 -0.30 -4.74
C ILE A 104 0.45 0.24 -3.62
N SER A 105 0.41 1.56 -3.45
CA SER A 105 -0.34 2.16 -2.36
C SER A 105 -1.86 1.95 -2.47
N HIS A 106 -2.41 1.71 -3.67
CA HIS A 106 -3.85 1.48 -3.86
C HIS A 106 -4.34 0.14 -3.34
N ALA A 107 -3.51 -0.90 -3.36
CA ALA A 107 -3.98 -2.20 -2.87
C ALA A 107 -4.27 -2.18 -1.37
N GLY A 108 -3.54 -1.39 -0.58
CA GLY A 108 -3.79 -1.29 0.85
C GLY A 108 -5.14 -0.64 1.17
N THR A 109 -5.52 0.41 0.42
CA THR A 109 -6.84 1.06 0.56
C THR A 109 -7.95 0.22 -0.04
N PHE A 110 -7.71 -0.48 -1.15
CA PHE A 110 -8.64 -1.47 -1.69
C PHE A 110 -8.93 -2.58 -0.65
N ILE A 111 -7.89 -3.20 -0.10
CA ILE A 111 -8.02 -4.29 0.89
C ILE A 111 -8.71 -3.80 2.17
N SER A 112 -8.44 -2.59 2.61
CA SER A 112 -8.97 -2.08 3.89
C SER A 112 -10.36 -1.47 3.78
N ALA A 113 -10.66 -0.76 2.69
CA ALA A 113 -11.92 -0.05 2.49
C ALA A 113 -12.94 -0.87 1.69
N ILE A 114 -12.58 -1.41 0.53
CA ILE A 114 -13.53 -2.14 -0.34
C ILE A 114 -13.96 -3.45 0.33
N LEU A 115 -13.01 -4.24 0.83
CA LEU A 115 -13.36 -5.46 1.56
C LEU A 115 -14.14 -5.16 2.86
N ARG A 116 -14.01 -3.95 3.42
CA ARG A 116 -14.83 -3.49 4.54
C ARG A 116 -16.26 -3.18 4.14
N VAL A 117 -16.45 -2.48 3.03
CA VAL A 117 -17.78 -2.21 2.48
C VAL A 117 -18.49 -3.53 2.12
N PHE A 118 -17.77 -4.49 1.53
CA PHE A 118 -18.29 -5.84 1.25
C PHE A 118 -18.44 -6.74 2.48
N LYS A 119 -18.10 -6.25 3.69
CA LYS A 119 -18.15 -7.02 4.94
C LYS A 119 -17.37 -8.34 4.89
N ALA A 120 -16.30 -8.40 4.09
CA ALA A 120 -15.48 -9.59 3.95
C ALA A 120 -14.56 -9.75 5.17
N GLU A 121 -14.86 -10.69 6.07
CA GLU A 121 -14.22 -10.77 7.39
C GLU A 121 -12.79 -11.30 7.36
N PHE A 122 -12.41 -12.04 6.31
CA PHE A 122 -11.05 -12.57 6.17
C PHE A 122 -9.98 -11.46 6.07
N ARG A 123 -10.35 -10.20 5.77
CA ARG A 123 -9.40 -9.09 5.68
C ARG A 123 -8.76 -8.70 7.02
N ARG A 124 -9.44 -8.97 8.14
CA ARG A 124 -9.11 -8.40 9.46
C ARG A 124 -7.65 -8.62 9.89
N PRO A 125 -7.03 -9.81 9.73
CA PRO A 125 -5.69 -10.07 10.24
C PRO A 125 -4.58 -9.29 9.55
N PHE A 126 -4.82 -8.82 8.32
CA PHE A 126 -3.80 -8.18 7.49
C PHE A 126 -4.13 -6.75 7.07
N THR A 127 -5.32 -6.23 7.41
CA THR A 127 -5.74 -4.85 7.11
C THR A 127 -4.71 -3.81 7.57
N ARG A 128 -4.10 -3.99 8.76
CA ARG A 128 -3.09 -3.04 9.29
C ARG A 128 -1.82 -2.98 8.46
N ALA A 129 -1.32 -4.15 8.08
CA ALA A 129 -0.13 -4.24 7.24
C ALA A 129 -0.41 -3.61 5.86
N ALA A 130 -1.61 -3.82 5.32
CA ALA A 130 -2.04 -3.25 4.06
C ALA A 130 -2.18 -1.71 4.12
N GLU A 131 -2.82 -1.17 5.15
CA GLU A 131 -2.94 0.29 5.35
C GLU A 131 -1.56 0.96 5.54
N LEU A 132 -0.66 0.31 6.30
CA LEU A 132 0.69 0.82 6.51
C LEU A 132 1.52 0.81 5.21
N MET A 133 1.37 -0.24 4.40
CA MET A 133 1.98 -0.33 3.07
C MET A 133 1.52 0.82 2.16
N THR A 134 0.23 1.20 2.21
CA THR A 134 -0.27 2.39 1.48
C THR A 134 0.50 3.63 1.87
N THR A 135 0.58 3.94 3.17
CA THR A 135 1.20 5.18 3.63
C THR A 135 2.68 5.25 3.23
N PHE A 136 3.44 4.17 3.38
CA PHE A 136 4.84 4.15 2.95
C PHE A 136 5.02 4.22 1.44
N GLY A 137 4.14 3.57 0.67
CA GLY A 137 4.12 3.68 -0.79
C GLY A 137 3.89 5.12 -1.24
N LEU A 138 2.96 5.84 -0.61
CA LEU A 138 2.70 7.25 -0.92
C LEU A 138 3.83 8.19 -0.53
N VAL A 139 4.49 7.96 0.61
CA VAL A 139 5.69 8.72 0.97
C VAL A 139 6.76 8.52 -0.10
N GLN A 140 7.01 7.28 -0.53
CA GLN A 140 8.03 7.01 -1.54
C GLN A 140 7.68 7.55 -2.93
N ALA A 141 6.40 7.51 -3.32
CA ALA A 141 5.91 8.16 -4.53
C ALA A 141 6.14 9.68 -4.47
N GLY A 142 5.77 10.32 -3.35
CA GLY A 142 5.99 11.74 -3.12
C GLY A 142 7.46 12.13 -3.23
N MET A 143 8.36 11.35 -2.61
CA MET A 143 9.80 11.58 -2.73
C MET A 143 10.29 11.46 -4.19
N SER A 144 9.77 10.50 -4.96
CA SER A 144 10.12 10.31 -6.37
C SER A 144 9.76 11.53 -7.24
N ILE A 145 8.62 12.19 -6.95
CA ILE A 145 8.22 13.44 -7.60
C ILE A 145 9.23 14.55 -7.31
N PHE A 146 9.59 14.76 -6.04
CA PHE A 146 10.56 15.81 -5.67
C PHE A 146 11.96 15.51 -6.22
N MET A 147 12.37 14.25 -6.28
CA MET A 147 13.65 13.84 -6.88
C MET A 147 13.71 14.11 -8.38
N HIS A 148 12.57 14.11 -9.08
CA HIS A 148 12.51 14.47 -10.50
C HIS A 148 12.63 15.98 -10.75
N MET A 149 12.48 16.84 -9.74
CA MET A 149 12.45 18.29 -9.97
C MET A 149 13.86 18.87 -10.15
N GLY A 150 14.12 19.51 -11.29
CA GLY A 150 15.41 20.18 -11.52
C GLY A 150 15.67 21.38 -10.59
N ARG A 151 14.60 22.03 -10.10
CA ARG A 151 14.67 23.11 -9.10
C ARG A 151 13.73 22.80 -7.94
N VAL A 152 14.04 21.75 -7.19
CA VAL A 152 13.18 21.25 -6.11
C VAL A 152 12.84 22.31 -5.05
N TRP A 153 13.74 23.25 -4.77
CA TRP A 153 13.50 24.34 -3.80
C TRP A 153 12.40 25.32 -4.22
N LEU A 154 11.92 25.28 -5.47
CA LEU A 154 10.77 26.05 -5.95
C LEU A 154 9.45 25.26 -5.90
N SER A 155 9.42 24.06 -5.33
CA SER A 155 8.22 23.22 -5.28
C SER A 155 7.01 23.88 -4.62
N TYR A 156 7.23 24.84 -3.73
CA TYR A 156 6.16 25.61 -3.10
C TYR A 156 5.30 26.38 -4.11
N TRP A 157 5.80 26.72 -5.31
CA TRP A 157 5.03 27.36 -6.37
C TRP A 157 3.94 26.47 -6.98
N LEU A 158 3.96 25.17 -6.70
CA LEU A 158 2.91 24.25 -7.13
C LEU A 158 1.63 24.42 -6.31
N MET A 159 1.73 24.99 -5.10
CA MET A 159 0.59 25.19 -4.22
C MET A 159 -0.18 26.47 -4.57
N PRO A 160 -1.53 26.44 -4.59
CA PRO A 160 -2.33 27.63 -4.84
C PRO A 160 -2.47 28.46 -3.57
N TYR A 161 -1.55 29.40 -3.35
CA TYR A 161 -1.61 30.36 -2.25
C TYR A 161 -1.42 31.79 -2.76
N PRO A 162 -2.07 32.78 -2.12
CA PRO A 162 -1.91 34.18 -2.52
C PRO A 162 -0.47 34.63 -2.28
N ASN A 163 0.14 35.22 -3.30
CA ASN A 163 1.47 35.80 -3.23
C ASN A 163 1.43 37.27 -3.65
N GLN A 164 2.50 38.00 -3.34
CA GLN A 164 2.65 39.43 -3.66
C GLN A 164 2.48 39.75 -5.16
N ARG A 165 2.64 38.75 -6.03
CA ARG A 165 2.58 38.89 -7.48
C ARG A 165 1.22 38.46 -8.06
N MET A 166 0.27 38.02 -7.23
CA MET A 166 -1.02 37.47 -7.63
C MET A 166 -0.92 36.36 -8.69
N LEU A 167 0.18 35.59 -8.65
CA LEU A 167 0.43 34.48 -9.57
C LEU A 167 -0.22 33.20 -9.03
N TRP A 168 -0.81 32.40 -9.93
CA TRP A 168 -1.47 31.15 -9.60
C TRP A 168 -0.97 30.01 -10.49
N PRO A 169 -0.99 28.75 -9.99
CA PRO A 169 -0.76 27.59 -10.84
C PRO A 169 -1.82 27.48 -11.96
N ASN A 170 -1.42 26.91 -13.10
CA ASN A 170 -2.35 26.59 -14.18
C ASN A 170 -3.03 25.23 -13.92
N PHE A 171 -4.33 25.26 -13.62
CA PHE A 171 -5.12 24.05 -13.36
C PHE A 171 -5.55 23.27 -14.60
N HIS A 172 -5.05 23.61 -15.80
CA HIS A 172 -5.26 22.79 -17.00
C HIS A 172 -4.22 21.67 -17.14
N SER A 173 -3.15 21.70 -16.34
CA SER A 173 -2.10 20.70 -16.36
C SER A 173 -2.48 19.46 -15.54
N PRO A 174 -2.43 18.24 -16.11
CA PRO A 174 -2.61 16.99 -15.35
C PRO A 174 -1.68 16.89 -14.13
N LEU A 175 -0.43 17.34 -14.24
CA LEU A 175 0.53 17.38 -13.13
C LEU A 175 0.06 18.21 -11.92
N SER A 176 -0.76 19.25 -12.16
CA SER A 176 -1.35 20.05 -11.07
C SER A 176 -2.49 19.30 -10.38
N TRP A 177 -3.25 18.49 -11.12
CA TRP A 177 -4.25 17.60 -10.55
C TRP A 177 -3.60 16.49 -9.73
N ASP A 178 -2.45 15.99 -10.19
CA ASP A 178 -1.67 14.97 -9.52
C ASP A 178 -1.22 15.41 -8.12
N LEU A 179 -0.71 16.64 -7.98
CA LEU A 179 -0.39 17.21 -6.68
C LEU A 179 -1.60 17.20 -5.73
N LEU A 180 -2.76 17.65 -6.21
CA LEU A 180 -3.98 17.70 -5.42
C LEU A 180 -4.45 16.30 -5.05
N ALA A 181 -4.47 15.38 -6.01
CA ALA A 181 -4.90 14.00 -5.83
C ALA A 181 -4.02 13.26 -4.82
N ILE A 182 -2.70 13.29 -5.00
CA ILE A 182 -1.73 12.64 -4.11
C ILE A 182 -1.79 13.25 -2.70
N THR A 183 -1.90 14.58 -2.58
CA THR A 183 -1.99 15.24 -1.27
C THR A 183 -3.28 14.83 -0.55
N THR A 184 -4.43 14.89 -1.22
CA THR A 184 -5.71 14.44 -0.66
C THR A 184 -5.65 12.97 -0.29
N TYR A 185 -5.01 12.14 -1.11
CA TYR A 185 -4.92 10.71 -0.86
C TYR A 185 -3.99 10.36 0.30
N LEU A 186 -2.84 11.03 0.42
CA LEU A 186 -1.91 10.87 1.54
C LEU A 186 -2.56 11.29 2.85
N LEU A 187 -3.22 12.45 2.89
CA LEU A 187 -3.94 12.92 4.08
C LEU A 187 -5.07 11.97 4.47
N SER A 188 -5.93 11.60 3.50
CA SER A 188 -7.06 10.70 3.74
C SER A 188 -6.61 9.32 4.21
N SER A 189 -5.57 8.76 3.57
CA SER A 189 -5.00 7.45 3.93
C SER A 189 -4.34 7.48 5.31
N THR A 190 -3.63 8.57 5.64
CA THR A 190 -3.00 8.72 6.96
C THR A 190 -4.06 8.81 8.06
N MET A 191 -5.13 9.57 7.85
CA MET A 191 -6.26 9.61 8.77
C MET A 191 -6.95 8.24 8.89
N TYR A 192 -7.14 7.56 7.77
CA TYR A 192 -7.78 6.25 7.73
C TYR A 192 -6.96 5.16 8.42
N LEU A 193 -5.63 5.20 8.33
CA LEU A 193 -4.71 4.36 9.09
C LEU A 193 -4.74 4.71 10.59
N PHE A 194 -4.74 6.01 10.91
CA PHE A 194 -4.63 6.48 12.28
C PHE A 194 -5.88 6.19 13.13
N LEU A 195 -7.08 6.38 12.59
CA LEU A 195 -8.34 6.12 13.29
C LEU A 195 -8.38 4.74 13.97
N PRO A 196 -8.25 3.63 13.24
CA PRO A 196 -8.29 2.31 13.85
C PRO A 196 -7.08 2.07 14.77
N LEU A 197 -5.94 2.77 14.59
CA LEU A 197 -4.79 2.64 15.51
C LEU A 197 -5.05 3.23 16.90
N ILE A 198 -6.00 4.16 17.07
CA ILE A 198 -6.31 4.79 18.37
C ILE A 198 -6.49 3.76 19.52
N PRO A 199 -7.38 2.74 19.40
CA PRO A 199 -7.54 1.71 20.44
C PRO A 199 -6.28 0.84 20.61
N ASP A 200 -5.52 0.59 19.54
CA ASP A 200 -4.29 -0.21 19.60
C ASP A 200 -3.20 0.55 20.37
N MET A 201 -3.10 1.87 20.17
CA MET A 201 -2.21 2.75 20.92
C MET A 201 -2.64 2.85 22.39
N ALA A 202 -3.94 2.85 22.68
CA ALA A 202 -4.44 2.79 24.06
C ALA A 202 -4.06 1.47 24.76
N MET A 203 -4.17 0.34 24.04
CA MET A 203 -3.72 -0.96 24.54
C MET A 203 -2.21 -0.99 24.81
N ALA A 204 -1.40 -0.40 23.93
CA ALA A 204 0.04 -0.31 24.08
C ALA A 204 0.46 0.65 25.22
N ARG A 205 -0.26 1.76 25.40
CA ARG A 205 -0.08 2.71 26.52
C ARG A 205 -0.23 2.02 27.86
N ASP A 206 -1.24 1.18 28.02
CA ASP A 206 -1.58 0.54 29.30
C ASP A 206 -0.58 -0.57 29.69
N ARG A 207 0.17 -1.10 28.70
CA ARG A 207 1.18 -2.16 28.87
C ARG A 207 2.63 -1.67 28.75
N SER A 208 2.86 -0.38 28.58
CA SER A 208 4.20 0.19 28.41
C SER A 208 4.61 1.08 29.58
N THR A 209 5.92 1.23 29.77
CA THR A 209 6.52 2.03 30.84
C THR A 209 7.53 3.05 30.26
N GLY A 210 7.89 4.06 31.07
CA GLY A 210 8.86 5.09 30.69
C GLY A 210 8.38 6.01 29.55
N TRP A 211 9.31 6.40 28.67
CA TRP A 211 9.04 7.33 27.57
C TRP A 211 8.07 6.76 26.52
N ARG A 212 8.07 5.43 26.30
CA ARG A 212 7.15 4.76 25.38
C ARG A 212 5.69 5.00 25.76
N LYS A 213 5.40 4.99 27.07
CA LYS A 213 4.07 5.28 27.60
C LYS A 213 3.61 6.68 27.24
N VAL A 214 4.51 7.67 27.26
CA VAL A 214 4.21 9.06 26.90
C VAL A 214 3.81 9.14 25.42
N VAL A 215 4.59 8.51 24.54
CA VAL A 215 4.29 8.47 23.10
C VAL A 215 2.94 7.83 22.82
N TYR A 216 2.69 6.63 23.36
CA TYR A 216 1.41 5.94 23.16
C TYR A 216 0.24 6.66 23.83
N LYS A 217 0.46 7.34 24.96
CA LYS A 217 -0.58 8.17 25.60
C LYS A 217 -1.02 9.32 24.70
N THR A 218 -0.06 9.99 24.05
CA THR A 218 -0.36 11.08 23.10
C THR A 218 -1.08 10.54 21.87
N LEU A 219 -0.59 9.45 21.26
CA LEU A 219 -1.19 8.85 20.07
C LEU A 219 -2.57 8.22 20.33
N ALA A 220 -2.85 7.76 21.56
CA ALA A 220 -4.14 7.21 21.95
C ALA A 220 -5.24 8.28 22.13
N LEU A 221 -4.91 9.58 22.07
CA LEU A 221 -5.86 10.70 22.20
C LEU A 221 -6.81 10.59 23.41
N GLY A 222 -6.34 9.98 24.50
CA GLY A 222 -7.13 9.80 25.71
C GLY A 222 -8.21 8.72 25.65
N PHE A 223 -8.25 7.89 24.60
CA PHE A 223 -9.23 6.81 24.42
C PHE A 223 -9.28 5.87 25.64
N ARG A 224 -10.50 5.64 26.15
CA ARG A 224 -10.78 4.79 27.32
C ARG A 224 -11.51 3.50 26.98
N GLY A 225 -12.15 3.44 25.82
CA GLY A 225 -12.91 2.27 25.36
C GLY A 225 -14.35 2.26 25.85
N THR A 226 -14.93 3.44 26.12
CA THR A 226 -16.37 3.57 26.43
C THR A 226 -17.23 3.25 25.20
N GLU A 227 -18.49 2.84 25.41
CA GLU A 227 -19.41 2.53 24.31
C GLU A 227 -19.63 3.71 23.34
N GLY A 228 -19.67 4.94 23.87
CA GLY A 228 -19.78 6.15 23.07
C GLY A 228 -18.57 6.37 22.16
N GLU A 229 -17.34 6.22 22.70
CA GLU A 229 -16.10 6.32 21.93
C GLU A 229 -16.03 5.24 20.84
N TRP A 230 -16.41 4.00 21.15
CA TRP A 230 -16.47 2.91 20.16
C TRP A 230 -17.49 3.15 19.06
N THR A 231 -18.62 3.77 19.39
CA THR A 231 -19.66 4.12 18.42
C THR A 231 -19.16 5.20 17.47
N HIS A 232 -18.60 6.29 17.99
CA HIS A 232 -18.02 7.36 17.17
C HIS A 232 -16.88 6.85 16.29
N LEU A 233 -15.99 6.01 16.85
CA LEU A 233 -14.88 5.45 16.09
C LEU A 233 -15.35 4.54 14.96
N ARG A 234 -16.36 3.68 15.20
CA ARG A 234 -16.96 2.85 14.14
C ARG A 234 -17.59 3.70 13.04
N THR A 235 -18.34 4.74 13.42
CA THR A 235 -18.97 5.65 12.46
C THR A 235 -17.92 6.37 11.62
N ALA A 236 -16.88 6.92 12.24
CA ALA A 236 -15.77 7.57 11.54
C ALA A 236 -15.07 6.61 10.57
N MET A 237 -14.69 5.41 11.03
CA MET A 237 -14.06 4.39 10.17
C MET A 237 -14.95 4.01 8.98
N ASN A 238 -16.27 3.92 9.16
CA ASN A 238 -17.19 3.61 8.08
C ASN A 238 -17.29 4.77 7.08
N ILE A 239 -17.41 6.01 7.55
CA ILE A 239 -17.44 7.20 6.68
C ILE A 239 -16.17 7.28 5.83
N PHE A 240 -14.99 7.14 6.45
CA PHE A 240 -13.72 7.17 5.72
C PHE A 240 -13.59 6.00 4.73
N ALA A 241 -14.09 4.81 5.08
CA ALA A 241 -14.08 3.67 4.16
C ALA A 241 -14.89 3.93 2.89
N PHE A 242 -16.02 4.62 2.98
CA PHE A 242 -16.77 5.04 1.79
C PHE A 242 -16.10 6.20 1.06
N ALA A 243 -15.57 7.18 1.79
CA ALA A 243 -14.96 8.38 1.20
C ALA A 243 -13.65 8.07 0.44
N ILE A 244 -12.85 7.12 0.92
CA ILE A 244 -11.55 6.81 0.31
C ILE A 244 -11.67 6.03 -1.00
N ILE A 245 -12.80 5.36 -1.25
CA ILE A 245 -13.00 4.55 -2.47
C ILE A 245 -13.00 5.44 -3.74
N PRO A 246 -13.83 6.52 -3.83
CA PRO A 246 -13.74 7.45 -4.95
C PRO A 246 -12.37 8.10 -5.10
N VAL A 247 -11.72 8.44 -3.98
CA VAL A 247 -10.36 9.02 -3.99
C VAL A 247 -9.35 8.03 -4.59
N MET A 248 -9.43 6.76 -4.19
CA MET A 248 -8.57 5.70 -4.71
C MET A 248 -8.70 5.57 -6.24
N PHE A 249 -9.93 5.52 -6.76
CA PHE A 249 -10.16 5.44 -8.21
C PHE A 249 -9.75 6.71 -8.95
N SER A 250 -10.02 7.89 -8.37
CA SER A 250 -9.69 9.17 -9.02
C SER A 250 -8.19 9.41 -9.11
N VAL A 251 -7.43 9.14 -8.04
CA VAL A 251 -5.98 9.39 -8.01
C VAL A 251 -5.26 8.62 -9.11
N HIS A 252 -5.52 7.32 -9.24
CA HIS A 252 -4.81 6.54 -10.26
C HIS A 252 -5.29 6.84 -11.68
N THR A 253 -6.54 7.28 -11.83
CA THR A 253 -7.04 7.80 -13.11
C THR A 253 -6.36 9.12 -13.49
N ILE A 254 -6.16 10.04 -12.54
CA ILE A 254 -5.47 11.32 -12.77
C ILE A 254 -4.01 11.06 -13.17
N VAL A 255 -3.31 10.18 -12.45
CA VAL A 255 -1.95 9.75 -12.82
C VAL A 255 -1.91 9.16 -14.23
N SER A 256 -2.93 8.41 -14.64
CA SER A 256 -3.02 7.91 -16.02
C SER A 256 -3.18 9.02 -17.06
N TRP A 257 -3.83 10.14 -16.69
CA TRP A 257 -4.07 11.27 -17.59
C TRP A 257 -2.81 12.10 -17.86
N ASP A 258 -1.78 12.01 -17.02
CA ASP A 258 -0.45 12.52 -17.36
C ASP A 258 0.08 11.93 -18.67
N PHE A 259 -0.26 10.67 -18.94
CA PHE A 259 0.08 9.97 -20.17
C PHE A 259 -1.04 10.13 -21.22
N ALA A 260 -2.29 9.83 -20.84
CA ALA A 260 -3.42 9.76 -21.76
C ALA A 260 -3.70 11.08 -22.50
N ALA A 261 -3.47 12.22 -21.83
CA ALA A 261 -3.67 13.54 -22.42
C ALA A 261 -2.51 13.99 -23.32
N ALA A 262 -1.40 13.24 -23.35
CA ALA A 262 -0.29 13.54 -24.25
C ALA A 262 -0.67 13.23 -25.70
N THR A 263 -0.13 14.01 -26.62
CA THR A 263 -0.29 13.81 -28.07
C THR A 263 0.70 12.80 -28.65
N ARG A 264 1.47 12.13 -27.79
CA ARG A 264 2.48 11.15 -28.22
C ARG A 264 1.80 9.85 -28.68
N PRO A 265 2.20 9.28 -29.83
CA PRO A 265 1.75 7.96 -30.25
C PRO A 265 1.95 6.92 -29.14
N GLY A 266 0.96 6.06 -28.92
CA GLY A 266 0.94 5.05 -27.86
C GLY A 266 0.60 5.57 -26.47
N TRP A 267 0.50 6.89 -26.25
CA TRP A 267 0.07 7.46 -24.98
C TRP A 267 -1.35 8.00 -25.04
N ASN A 268 -1.78 8.49 -26.21
CA ASN A 268 -3.16 8.94 -26.40
C ASN A 268 -4.13 7.75 -26.47
N SER A 269 -4.69 7.36 -25.32
CA SER A 269 -5.68 6.28 -25.25
C SER A 269 -6.70 6.53 -24.14
N THR A 270 -7.97 6.30 -24.45
CA THR A 270 -9.08 6.53 -23.51
C THR A 270 -9.23 5.40 -22.49
N ILE A 271 -8.61 4.24 -22.72
CA ILE A 271 -8.66 3.09 -21.80
C ILE A 271 -7.68 3.21 -20.63
N PHE A 272 -6.75 4.18 -20.67
CA PHE A 272 -5.66 4.30 -19.69
C PHE A 272 -6.14 4.46 -18.25
N GLY A 273 -7.23 5.20 -18.01
CA GLY A 273 -7.82 5.35 -16.68
C GLY A 273 -8.11 4.00 -16.00
N PRO A 274 -9.08 3.22 -16.50
CA PRO A 274 -9.38 1.91 -15.92
C PRO A 274 -8.21 0.93 -16.04
N TYR A 275 -7.41 1.00 -17.10
CA TYR A 275 -6.24 0.13 -17.27
C TYR A 275 -5.19 0.31 -16.16
N PHE A 276 -4.83 1.56 -15.87
CA PHE A 276 -3.88 1.89 -14.80
C PHE A 276 -4.45 1.48 -13.44
N VAL A 277 -5.73 1.75 -13.16
CA VAL A 277 -6.37 1.35 -11.89
C VAL A 277 -6.25 -0.15 -11.67
N VAL A 278 -6.54 -0.97 -12.67
CA VAL A 278 -6.43 -2.43 -12.57
C VAL A 278 -4.95 -2.85 -12.42
N GLY A 279 -4.02 -2.20 -13.12
CA GLY A 279 -2.58 -2.41 -12.95
C GLY A 279 -2.07 -2.07 -11.54
N ALA A 280 -2.60 -1.01 -10.92
CA ALA A 280 -2.30 -0.64 -9.53
C ALA A 280 -2.80 -1.71 -8.55
N LEU A 281 -4.04 -2.17 -8.72
CA LEU A 281 -4.57 -3.24 -7.89
C LEU A 281 -3.73 -4.51 -8.03
N HIS A 282 -3.34 -4.87 -9.26
CA HIS A 282 -2.50 -6.03 -9.53
C HIS A 282 -1.15 -5.94 -8.81
N SER A 283 -0.37 -4.89 -9.08
CA SER A 283 0.96 -4.68 -8.49
C SER A 283 0.91 -4.54 -6.97
N GLY A 284 -0.07 -3.83 -6.44
CA GLY A 284 -0.22 -3.65 -5.01
C GLY A 284 -0.67 -4.92 -4.27
N MET A 285 -1.50 -5.79 -4.87
CA MET A 285 -1.79 -7.10 -4.27
C MET A 285 -0.56 -7.99 -4.25
N GLY A 286 0.25 -7.97 -5.31
CA GLY A 286 1.56 -8.64 -5.32
C GLY A 286 2.45 -8.15 -4.18
N ALA A 287 2.56 -6.83 -4.00
CA ALA A 287 3.29 -6.24 -2.88
C ALA A 287 2.71 -6.65 -1.51
N ALA A 288 1.39 -6.66 -1.36
CA ALA A 288 0.73 -7.11 -0.14
C ALA A 288 1.07 -8.57 0.19
N VAL A 289 1.05 -9.48 -0.79
CA VAL A 289 1.45 -10.87 -0.61
C VAL A 289 2.90 -10.97 -0.11
N VAL A 290 3.82 -10.21 -0.70
CA VAL A 290 5.23 -10.17 -0.27
C VAL A 290 5.35 -9.67 1.18
N VAL A 291 4.70 -8.56 1.53
CA VAL A 291 4.70 -8.00 2.89
C VAL A 291 4.14 -9.01 3.89
N LEU A 292 3.03 -9.66 3.59
CA LEU A 292 2.41 -10.66 4.46
C LEU A 292 3.27 -11.92 4.60
N ALA A 293 3.95 -12.35 3.53
CA ALA A 293 4.89 -13.46 3.57
C ALA A 293 6.09 -13.14 4.49
N VAL A 294 6.64 -11.93 4.39
CA VAL A 294 7.74 -11.47 5.23
C VAL A 294 7.32 -11.38 6.71
N ILE A 295 6.16 -10.77 7.00
CA ILE A 295 5.60 -10.69 8.36
C ILE A 295 5.38 -12.10 8.92
N ARG A 296 4.71 -12.97 8.18
CA ARG A 296 4.42 -14.35 8.58
C ARG A 296 5.68 -15.18 8.82
N GLY A 297 6.72 -14.97 8.01
CA GLY A 297 7.97 -15.73 8.08
C GLY A 297 8.91 -15.31 9.22
N ASN A 298 8.91 -14.02 9.58
CA ASN A 298 9.91 -13.45 10.48
C ASN A 298 9.36 -13.04 11.85
N MET A 299 8.08 -12.71 11.96
CA MET A 299 7.47 -12.30 13.24
C MET A 299 6.86 -13.49 13.97
N LYS A 300 7.07 -13.53 15.30
CA LYS A 300 6.49 -14.56 16.17
C LYS A 300 4.96 -14.53 16.11
N HIS A 301 4.34 -15.69 16.26
CA HIS A 301 2.87 -15.88 16.29
C HIS A 301 2.10 -15.42 15.05
N MET A 302 2.72 -14.79 14.04
CA MET A 302 2.01 -14.31 12.85
C MET A 302 1.47 -15.42 11.96
N LYS A 303 1.97 -16.65 12.06
CA LYS A 303 1.37 -17.82 11.39
C LYS A 303 -0.05 -18.13 11.88
N TYR A 304 -0.39 -17.76 13.12
CA TYR A 304 -1.72 -17.94 13.68
C TYR A 304 -2.73 -16.94 13.11
N PHE A 305 -2.30 -15.69 12.91
CA PHE A 305 -3.14 -14.62 12.35
C PHE A 305 -3.21 -14.66 10.82
N ILE A 306 -2.06 -14.84 10.15
CA ILE A 306 -1.92 -14.86 8.69
C ILE A 306 -1.81 -16.33 8.21
N ARG A 307 -2.97 -16.93 7.96
CA ARG A 307 -3.13 -18.31 7.47
C ARG A 307 -3.02 -18.42 5.94
N ALA A 308 -2.85 -19.65 5.46
CA ALA A 308 -2.78 -19.96 4.03
C ALA A 308 -4.06 -19.58 3.26
N GLU A 309 -5.22 -19.66 3.90
CA GLU A 309 -6.51 -19.24 3.33
C GLU A 309 -6.52 -17.76 2.90
N HIS A 310 -5.80 -16.88 3.62
CA HIS A 310 -5.70 -15.47 3.24
C HIS A 310 -4.89 -15.32 1.96
N PHE A 311 -3.83 -16.11 1.79
CA PHE A 311 -3.04 -16.13 0.56
C PHE A 311 -3.84 -16.72 -0.62
N ASP A 312 -4.63 -17.76 -0.39
CA ASP A 312 -5.52 -18.33 -1.41
C ASP A 312 -6.59 -17.32 -1.86
N ALA A 313 -7.22 -16.62 -0.90
CA ALA A 313 -8.21 -15.59 -1.19
C ALA A 313 -7.61 -14.40 -1.97
N ILE A 314 -6.45 -13.90 -1.54
CA ILE A 314 -5.74 -12.84 -2.26
C ILE A 314 -5.28 -13.34 -3.64
N GLY A 315 -4.83 -14.59 -3.76
CA GLY A 315 -4.41 -15.20 -5.03
C GLY A 315 -5.56 -15.30 -6.03
N LYS A 316 -6.74 -15.74 -5.61
CA LYS A 316 -7.95 -15.77 -6.46
C LYS A 316 -8.37 -14.38 -6.91
N LEU A 317 -8.34 -13.41 -6.00
CA LEU A 317 -8.63 -12.01 -6.34
C LEU A 317 -7.60 -11.45 -7.33
N MET A 318 -6.32 -11.75 -7.13
CA MET A 318 -5.24 -11.35 -8.01
C MET A 318 -5.43 -11.93 -9.42
N LEU A 319 -5.81 -13.21 -9.52
CA LEU A 319 -6.11 -13.85 -10.81
C LEU A 319 -7.22 -13.14 -11.59
N ILE A 320 -8.33 -12.78 -10.92
CA ILE A 320 -9.44 -12.05 -11.56
C ILE A 320 -8.96 -10.70 -12.10
N ILE A 321 -8.13 -9.99 -11.32
CA ILE A 321 -7.58 -8.70 -11.69
C ILE A 321 -6.55 -8.84 -12.82
N SER A 322 -5.70 -9.88 -12.82
CA SER A 322 -4.79 -10.19 -13.92
C SER A 322 -5.54 -10.46 -15.23
N MET A 323 -6.66 -11.20 -15.17
CA MET A 323 -7.50 -11.43 -16.36
C MET A 323 -8.12 -10.12 -16.88
N THR A 324 -8.55 -9.24 -15.98
CA THR A 324 -9.10 -7.93 -16.33
C THR A 324 -8.02 -7.03 -16.94
N TRP A 325 -6.80 -7.07 -16.37
CA TRP A 325 -5.65 -6.36 -16.89
C TRP A 325 -5.29 -6.83 -18.30
N ALA A 326 -5.25 -8.15 -18.51
CA ALA A 326 -4.99 -8.74 -19.81
C ALA A 326 -6.03 -8.31 -20.85
N TYR A 327 -7.31 -8.28 -20.47
CA TYR A 327 -8.37 -7.75 -21.34
C TYR A 327 -8.09 -6.31 -21.77
N PHE A 328 -7.74 -5.41 -20.84
CA PHE A 328 -7.43 -4.02 -21.18
C PHE A 328 -6.16 -3.86 -22.01
N PHE A 329 -5.13 -4.66 -21.72
CA PHE A 329 -3.91 -4.70 -22.54
C PHE A 329 -4.23 -5.08 -23.99
N PHE A 330 -4.98 -6.15 -24.21
CA PHE A 330 -5.39 -6.57 -25.55
C PHE A 330 -6.35 -5.57 -26.21
N ASN A 331 -7.25 -4.94 -25.44
CA ASN A 331 -8.14 -3.92 -25.96
C ASN A 331 -7.36 -2.71 -26.51
N ASP A 332 -6.40 -2.20 -25.74
CA ASP A 332 -5.54 -1.08 -26.17
C ASP A 332 -4.72 -1.46 -27.41
N TYR A 333 -4.09 -2.64 -27.39
CA TYR A 333 -3.30 -3.15 -28.50
C TYR A 333 -4.14 -3.33 -29.79
N MET A 334 -5.30 -4.01 -29.72
CA MET A 334 -6.13 -4.30 -30.89
C MET A 334 -6.69 -3.04 -31.55
N VAL A 335 -7.13 -2.06 -30.75
CA VAL A 335 -7.66 -0.79 -31.28
C VAL A 335 -6.57 -0.02 -32.02
N GLN A 336 -5.36 0.04 -31.44
CA GLN A 336 -4.22 0.69 -32.06
C GLN A 336 -3.72 -0.06 -33.31
N TRP A 337 -3.70 -1.39 -33.29
CA TRP A 337 -3.31 -2.19 -34.46
C TRP A 337 -4.31 -2.03 -35.61
N TYR A 338 -5.61 -2.07 -35.33
CA TYR A 338 -6.66 -1.96 -36.35
C TYR A 338 -6.78 -0.53 -36.89
N GLY A 339 -7.03 0.45 -36.00
CA GLY A 339 -7.39 1.82 -36.35
C GLY A 339 -6.30 2.88 -36.12
N GLY A 340 -5.14 2.49 -35.60
CA GLY A 340 -4.06 3.44 -35.29
C GLY A 340 -3.42 4.06 -36.53
N ASP A 341 -2.86 5.26 -36.34
CA ASP A 341 -2.15 6.00 -37.35
C ASP A 341 -0.78 5.37 -37.69
N LYS A 342 -0.10 5.92 -38.70
CA LYS A 342 1.21 5.42 -39.16
C LYS A 342 2.23 5.35 -38.01
N TRP A 343 2.24 6.37 -37.13
CA TRP A 343 3.22 6.45 -36.05
C TRP A 343 2.94 5.43 -34.94
N THR A 344 1.67 5.24 -34.58
CA THR A 344 1.26 4.22 -33.61
C THR A 344 1.59 2.82 -34.12
N LYS A 345 1.31 2.52 -35.40
CA LYS A 345 1.67 1.22 -36.00
C LYS A 345 3.18 0.98 -36.03
N MET A 346 3.97 2.02 -36.32
CA MET A 346 5.43 1.94 -36.25
C MET A 346 5.91 1.67 -34.81
N LEU A 347 5.27 2.28 -33.82
CA LEU A 347 5.57 2.05 -32.41
C LEU A 347 5.27 0.60 -32.00
N LEU A 348 4.13 0.03 -32.41
CA LEU A 348 3.80 -1.38 -32.14
C LEU A 348 4.85 -2.32 -32.74
N HIS A 349 5.25 -2.11 -33.99
CA HIS A 349 6.34 -2.89 -34.61
C HIS A 349 7.67 -2.70 -33.86
N TYR A 350 7.96 -1.50 -33.34
CA TYR A 350 9.15 -1.26 -32.54
C TYR A 350 9.11 -2.00 -31.20
N HIS A 351 7.93 -2.13 -30.57
CA HIS A 351 7.78 -2.96 -29.37
C HIS A 351 7.93 -4.46 -29.67
N GLU A 352 7.50 -4.93 -30.84
CA GLU A 352 7.57 -6.35 -31.21
C GLU A 352 8.94 -6.81 -31.71
N ALA A 353 9.59 -5.98 -32.54
CA ALA A 353 10.82 -6.36 -33.25
C ALA A 353 12.01 -5.42 -32.97
N GLY A 354 11.82 -4.41 -32.13
CA GLY A 354 12.87 -3.46 -31.78
C GLY A 354 13.75 -3.91 -30.62
N PRO A 355 14.69 -3.04 -30.18
CA PRO A 355 15.61 -3.32 -29.07
C PRO A 355 14.95 -3.61 -27.71
N LEU A 356 13.64 -3.32 -27.57
CA LEU A 356 12.84 -3.54 -26.36
C LEU A 356 11.80 -4.67 -26.53
N GLY A 357 11.97 -5.56 -27.51
CA GLY A 357 11.03 -6.67 -27.76
C GLY A 357 11.28 -7.96 -26.96
N TRP A 358 12.27 -7.95 -26.06
CA TRP A 358 12.44 -8.99 -25.04
C TRP A 358 11.41 -8.81 -23.92
#